data_AF-A0A9N8I0P8-F1
#
_entry.id   AF-A0A9N8I0P8-F1
#
_cell.length_a   1.000
_cell.length_b   1.000
_cell.length_c   1.000
_cell.angle_alpha   90.00
_cell.angle_beta   90.00
_cell.angle_gamma   90.00
#
_symmetry.space_group_name_H-M   'P 1'
#
loop_
_entity.id
_entity.type
_entity.pdbx_description
1 polymer ?
#
loop_
_entity_poly.entity_id
_entity_poly.type
_entity_poly.pdbx_seq_one_letter_code
_entity_poly.pdbx_strand_id
1 'polypeptide(L)'
;MATGTSLELPEDDGDSGPETITLQVPEGAEAGDALSFAVDGVEIEIPVPEGSKPGDVLEIQVGKPSAKACDKQDDDDKISIQVGEKELQFTTVCNTKAKATDDNQNTKGSVDDGTYAHPWPSGMAMAKFLGTEKAKTLFQSLFAAKKDGGNNKKSEGLRVLELGSGLGLGGLSFAAHYTELTKDKSLLLPPLKETILSDVPDGIALLRQNVELNATLLRPHLIEAKPLLWTAEDEQTATQNTSSSGSQQDKFDLLLASDLLYNTDTIPVLVSTIKRHLASSDHSALLIAVRWRKPQLERAFFEALEGWQENHWHFIHTLNCPLGWEDFGDPNCEASNRYFHQTMVAVQGKPHSLAGILASGEEGDAQPLQDQMTDDEADAFENCHIQIYCLSRVGPSTCSPDAEGGGKRSVADSSDGPEDRKRIRSS
;
A
#
# COMPACT_ATOMS: atom_id res chain seq x y z
N MET A 1 4.14 6.08 -39.52
CA MET A 1 5.09 5.37 -38.64
C MET A 1 5.50 6.36 -37.56
N ALA A 2 4.96 6.20 -36.36
CA ALA A 2 5.39 7.00 -35.21
C ALA A 2 6.74 6.46 -34.75
N THR A 3 7.77 7.29 -34.77
CA THR A 3 9.10 6.94 -34.24
C THR A 3 9.09 7.17 -32.74
N GLY A 4 8.99 6.10 -31.95
CA GLY A 4 9.13 6.17 -30.50
C GLY A 4 10.50 6.73 -30.14
N THR A 5 10.53 7.78 -29.33
CA THR A 5 11.78 8.34 -28.80
C THR A 5 12.04 7.61 -27.49
N SER A 6 13.01 6.67 -27.48
CA SER A 6 13.48 6.05 -26.25
C SER A 6 14.20 7.12 -25.43
N LEU A 7 13.55 7.60 -24.37
CA LEU A 7 14.20 8.46 -23.38
C LEU A 7 15.01 7.55 -22.45
N GLU A 8 16.33 7.71 -22.47
CA GLU A 8 17.22 7.11 -21.47
C GLU A 8 16.90 7.74 -20.11
N LEU A 9 16.20 6.99 -19.26
CA LEU A 9 15.98 7.33 -17.87
C LEU A 9 17.31 7.18 -17.10
N PRO A 10 17.55 8.00 -16.04
CA PRO A 10 18.71 7.81 -15.17
C PRO A 10 18.70 6.40 -14.57
N GLU A 11 19.89 5.80 -14.45
CA GLU A 11 20.08 4.48 -13.85
C GLU A 11 19.49 4.48 -12.43
N ASP A 12 18.34 3.83 -12.28
CA ASP A 12 17.63 3.63 -11.01
C ASP A 12 18.39 2.60 -10.16
N ASP A 13 18.45 2.87 -8.85
CA ASP A 13 19.27 2.16 -7.87
C ASP A 13 18.66 0.78 -7.53
N GLY A 14 18.64 -0.15 -8.50
CA GLY A 14 18.46 -1.58 -8.27
C GLY A 14 17.12 -2.02 -7.69
N ASP A 15 16.08 -1.20 -7.73
CA ASP A 15 14.73 -1.64 -7.36
C ASP A 15 14.17 -2.52 -8.48
N SER A 16 13.88 -3.78 -8.15
CA SER A 16 13.41 -4.79 -9.10
C SER A 16 11.91 -4.63 -9.41
N GLY A 17 11.46 -3.40 -9.65
CA GLY A 17 10.10 -3.11 -10.05
C GLY A 17 9.77 -3.61 -11.48
N PRO A 18 8.48 -3.73 -11.82
CA PRO A 18 8.05 -3.91 -13.20
C PRO A 18 8.54 -2.71 -14.05
N GLU A 19 8.95 -2.98 -15.28
CA GLU A 19 9.44 -1.93 -16.17
C GLU A 19 8.24 -1.19 -16.76
N THR A 20 8.13 0.11 -16.48
CA THR A 20 7.05 0.94 -17.02
C THR A 20 7.52 1.61 -18.30
N ILE A 21 6.79 1.38 -19.39
CA ILE A 21 7.04 2.02 -20.68
C ILE A 21 5.99 3.09 -20.93
N THR A 22 6.45 4.28 -21.32
CA THR A 22 5.56 5.39 -21.68
C THR A 22 5.48 5.53 -23.19
N LEU A 23 4.26 5.59 -23.73
CA LEU A 23 4.01 5.76 -25.16
C LEU A 23 3.02 6.90 -25.41
N GLN A 24 3.38 7.88 -26.24
CA GLN A 24 2.45 8.94 -26.63
C GLN A 24 1.54 8.51 -27.77
N VAL A 25 0.23 8.76 -27.63
CA VAL A 25 -0.76 8.54 -28.70
C VAL A 25 -0.51 9.54 -29.83
N PRO A 26 -0.22 9.09 -31.07
CA PRO A 26 0.13 9.98 -32.16
C PRO A 26 -1.09 10.76 -32.69
N GLU A 27 -0.81 11.87 -33.38
CA GLU A 27 -1.86 12.66 -34.05
C GLU A 27 -2.60 11.84 -35.10
N GLY A 28 -3.93 11.87 -35.02
CA GLY A 28 -4.82 11.14 -35.93
C GLY A 28 -5.08 9.68 -35.56
N ALA A 29 -4.51 9.16 -34.47
CA ALA A 29 -4.88 7.84 -33.97
C ALA A 29 -6.24 7.89 -33.25
N GLU A 30 -7.08 6.89 -33.52
CA GLU A 30 -8.40 6.71 -32.92
C GLU A 30 -8.42 5.46 -32.02
N ALA A 31 -9.42 5.37 -31.15
CA ALA A 31 -9.57 4.21 -30.27
C ALA A 31 -9.67 2.91 -31.08
N GLY A 32 -8.88 1.90 -30.70
CA GLY A 32 -8.76 0.63 -31.42
C GLY A 32 -7.66 0.59 -32.49
N ASP A 33 -7.04 1.71 -32.86
CA ASP A 33 -5.86 1.71 -33.74
C ASP A 33 -4.68 0.99 -33.07
N ALA A 34 -3.87 0.30 -33.87
CA ALA A 34 -2.68 -0.40 -33.38
C ALA A 34 -1.45 0.52 -33.31
N LEU A 35 -0.79 0.55 -32.15
CA LEU A 35 0.52 1.16 -31.94
C LEU A 35 1.56 0.04 -31.73
N SER A 36 2.64 0.07 -32.51
CA SER A 36 3.73 -0.92 -32.40
C SER A 36 5.02 -0.27 -31.90
N PHE A 37 5.68 -0.93 -30.96
CA PHE A 37 7.02 -0.54 -30.46
C PHE A 37 7.82 -1.79 -30.09
N ALA A 38 9.12 -1.67 -29.90
CA ALA A 38 9.99 -2.81 -29.58
C ALA A 38 10.65 -2.64 -28.21
N VAL A 39 10.62 -3.71 -27.40
CA VAL A 39 11.26 -3.81 -26.08
C VAL A 39 12.11 -5.06 -26.09
N ASP A 40 13.41 -4.94 -25.82
CA ASP A 40 14.36 -6.05 -25.87
C ASP A 40 14.31 -6.88 -27.18
N GLY A 41 14.00 -6.20 -28.29
CA GLY A 41 13.88 -6.83 -29.61
C GLY A 41 12.58 -7.61 -29.84
N VAL A 42 11.63 -7.58 -28.90
CA VAL A 42 10.27 -8.08 -29.07
C VAL A 42 9.36 -6.93 -29.52
N GLU A 43 8.72 -7.08 -30.68
CA GLU A 43 7.72 -6.13 -31.16
C GLU A 43 6.39 -6.36 -30.43
N ILE A 44 5.90 -5.32 -29.76
CA ILE A 44 4.65 -5.31 -29.01
C ILE A 44 3.67 -4.40 -29.75
N GLU A 45 2.46 -4.91 -29.98
CA GLU A 45 1.35 -4.15 -30.57
C GLU A 45 0.29 -3.91 -29.49
N ILE A 46 -0.02 -2.65 -29.22
CA ILE A 46 -1.05 -2.23 -28.27
C ILE A 46 -2.18 -1.52 -29.04
N PRO A 47 -3.46 -1.79 -28.75
CA PRO A 47 -4.53 -0.95 -29.26
C PRO A 47 -4.58 0.38 -28.49
N VAL A 48 -4.91 1.49 -29.16
CA VAL A 48 -5.21 2.77 -28.51
C VAL A 48 -6.46 2.58 -27.63
N PRO A 49 -6.38 2.78 -26.30
CA PRO A 49 -7.51 2.56 -25.43
C PRO A 49 -8.66 3.53 -25.69
N GLU A 50 -9.89 3.07 -25.43
CA GLU A 50 -11.08 3.92 -25.52
C GLU A 50 -10.94 5.17 -24.64
N GLY A 51 -11.32 6.33 -25.19
CA GLY A 51 -11.24 7.62 -24.51
C GLY A 51 -9.88 8.34 -24.63
N SER A 52 -8.84 7.67 -25.12
CA SER A 52 -7.53 8.29 -25.35
C SER A 52 -7.57 9.30 -26.50
N LYS A 53 -6.83 10.40 -26.35
CA LYS A 53 -6.72 11.47 -27.34
C LYS A 53 -5.28 11.57 -27.85
N PRO A 54 -5.05 12.10 -29.06
CA PRO A 54 -3.72 12.47 -29.50
C PRO A 54 -2.96 13.30 -28.45
N GLY A 55 -1.73 12.88 -28.15
CA GLY A 55 -0.87 13.48 -27.13
C GLY A 55 -0.99 12.88 -25.72
N ASP A 56 -1.99 12.02 -25.47
CA ASP A 56 -2.07 11.27 -24.21
C ASP A 56 -0.88 10.32 -24.07
N VAL A 57 -0.50 10.03 -22.82
CA VAL A 57 0.60 9.12 -22.48
C VAL A 57 0.00 7.82 -21.95
N LEU A 58 0.31 6.71 -22.61
CA LEU A 58 -0.04 5.37 -22.18
C LEU A 58 1.10 4.83 -21.30
N GLU A 59 0.76 4.27 -20.15
CA GLU A 59 1.71 3.64 -19.23
C GLU A 59 1.52 2.14 -19.28
N ILE A 60 2.55 1.43 -19.73
CA ILE A 60 2.51 -0.01 -19.99
C ILE A 60 3.40 -0.70 -18.97
N GLN A 61 2.80 -1.52 -18.13
CA GLN A 61 3.50 -2.33 -17.15
C GLN A 61 3.99 -3.61 -17.82
N VAL A 62 5.28 -3.65 -18.15
CA VAL A 62 5.90 -4.84 -18.73
C VAL A 62 6.48 -5.68 -17.61
N GLY A 63 5.88 -6.86 -17.40
CA GLY A 63 6.49 -7.89 -16.55
C GLY A 63 7.85 -8.26 -17.14
N LYS A 64 8.90 -8.32 -16.31
CA LYS A 64 10.22 -8.76 -16.80
C LYS A 64 10.03 -10.16 -17.39
N PRO A 65 10.48 -10.43 -18.63
CA PRO A 65 10.41 -11.76 -19.18
C PRO A 65 11.26 -12.68 -18.31
N SER A 66 10.60 -13.42 -17.42
CA SER A 66 11.25 -14.40 -16.56
C SER A 66 12.07 -15.34 -17.44
N ALA A 67 13.39 -15.20 -17.36
CA ALA A 67 14.32 -15.99 -18.15
C ALA A 67 14.23 -17.45 -17.70
N LYS A 68 13.38 -18.21 -18.39
CA LYS A 68 13.02 -19.61 -18.16
C LYS A 68 12.22 -19.84 -16.88
N ALA A 69 11.01 -20.38 -17.09
CA ALA A 69 10.34 -21.27 -16.15
C ALA A 69 11.31 -22.40 -15.76
N CYS A 70 12.09 -22.17 -14.72
CA CYS A 70 12.75 -23.23 -13.99
C CYS A 70 11.64 -23.92 -13.21
N ASP A 71 11.54 -25.24 -13.33
CA ASP A 71 10.73 -26.11 -12.48
C ASP A 71 10.90 -25.68 -11.00
N LYS A 72 10.00 -24.82 -10.50
CA LYS A 72 9.91 -24.52 -9.07
C LYS A 72 9.22 -25.72 -8.45
N GLN A 73 10.04 -26.59 -7.87
CA GLN A 73 9.61 -27.76 -7.16
C GLN A 73 9.07 -27.33 -5.79
N ASP A 74 7.73 -27.32 -5.64
CA ASP A 74 6.91 -27.51 -4.44
C ASP A 74 7.50 -27.13 -3.08
N ASP A 75 7.87 -25.86 -2.88
CA ASP A 75 8.12 -25.29 -1.54
C ASP A 75 7.20 -24.06 -1.35
N ASP A 76 5.96 -24.16 -1.84
CA ASP A 76 4.89 -23.12 -1.79
C ASP A 76 4.58 -22.60 -0.38
N ASP A 77 5.09 -23.30 0.63
CA ASP A 77 4.88 -22.98 2.04
C ASP A 77 5.87 -21.95 2.60
N LYS A 78 6.81 -21.42 1.79
CA LYS A 78 7.84 -20.47 2.24
C LYS A 78 7.83 -19.18 1.42
N ILE A 79 7.90 -18.07 2.13
CA ILE A 79 8.08 -16.73 1.54
C ILE A 79 9.36 -16.12 2.12
N SER A 80 10.09 -15.37 1.30
CA SER A 80 11.33 -14.72 1.71
C SER A 80 11.33 -13.24 1.33
N ILE A 81 11.83 -12.39 2.22
CA ILE A 81 11.92 -10.93 2.02
C ILE A 81 13.33 -10.45 2.36
N GLN A 82 13.96 -9.75 1.42
CA GLN A 82 15.31 -9.21 1.60
C GLN A 82 15.31 -7.97 2.51
N VAL A 83 16.25 -7.93 3.46
CA VAL A 83 16.47 -6.84 4.42
C VAL A 83 17.96 -6.53 4.47
N GLY A 84 18.42 -5.65 3.60
CA GLY A 84 19.85 -5.42 3.39
C GLY A 84 20.54 -6.69 2.87
N GLU A 85 21.55 -7.18 3.58
CA GLU A 85 22.24 -8.45 3.23
C GLU A 85 21.59 -9.69 3.87
N LYS A 86 20.47 -9.53 4.56
CA LYS A 86 19.78 -10.59 5.30
C LYS A 86 18.45 -10.89 4.63
N GLU A 87 17.88 -12.04 4.97
CA GLU A 87 16.60 -12.49 4.42
C GLU A 87 15.67 -12.94 5.53
N LEU A 88 14.50 -12.30 5.63
CA LEU A 88 13.41 -12.76 6.47
C LEU A 88 12.73 -13.95 5.82
N GLN A 89 12.34 -14.92 6.64
CA GLN A 89 11.73 -16.18 6.23
C GLN A 89 10.35 -16.34 6.88
N PHE A 90 9.34 -16.64 6.08
CA PHE A 90 7.97 -16.82 6.54
C PHE A 90 7.46 -18.17 6.07
N THR A 91 6.51 -18.73 6.81
CA THR A 91 5.75 -19.88 6.36
C THR A 91 4.25 -19.61 6.38
N THR A 92 3.53 -20.26 5.49
CA THR A 92 2.06 -20.26 5.42
C THR A 92 1.44 -21.41 6.23
N VAL A 93 2.25 -22.38 6.68
CA VAL A 93 1.78 -23.59 7.36
C VAL A 93 2.30 -23.67 8.78
N CYS A 94 1.37 -23.84 9.73
CA CYS A 94 1.72 -24.03 11.12
C CYS A 94 2.21 -25.47 11.36
N ASN A 95 3.48 -25.62 11.74
CA ASN A 95 4.13 -26.93 11.94
C ASN A 95 3.82 -27.58 13.29
N THR A 96 2.82 -27.08 14.02
CA THR A 96 2.44 -27.65 15.31
C THR A 96 1.83 -29.04 15.12
N LYS A 97 2.70 -30.06 15.06
CA LYS A 97 2.41 -31.48 15.31
C LYS A 97 2.01 -31.72 16.78
N ALA A 98 1.35 -30.76 17.41
CA ALA A 98 0.92 -30.83 18.79
C ALA A 98 -0.44 -31.55 18.84
N LYS A 99 -0.37 -32.90 18.89
CA LYS A 99 -1.39 -33.82 19.42
C LYS A 99 -2.84 -33.30 19.40
N ALA A 100 -3.51 -33.42 18.26
CA ALA A 100 -4.95 -33.60 18.27
C ALA A 100 -5.26 -35.02 18.78
N THR A 101 -5.25 -35.19 20.10
CA THR A 101 -5.95 -36.28 20.78
C THR A 101 -7.11 -35.65 21.54
N ASP A 102 -8.17 -35.25 20.84
CA ASP A 102 -9.53 -35.19 21.36
C ASP A 102 -10.50 -34.80 20.23
N ASP A 103 -10.79 -35.79 19.37
CA ASP A 103 -11.88 -35.75 18.41
C ASP A 103 -13.23 -35.81 19.14
N ASN A 104 -13.67 -34.75 19.83
CA ASN A 104 -15.09 -34.64 20.21
C ASN A 104 -15.63 -33.27 20.66
N GLN A 105 -15.23 -32.15 20.05
CA GLN A 105 -15.95 -30.89 20.27
C GLN A 105 -16.46 -30.27 18.97
N ASN A 106 -17.76 -30.50 18.76
CA ASN A 106 -18.62 -29.88 17.76
C ASN A 106 -18.91 -28.41 18.14
N THR A 107 -17.88 -27.57 18.22
CA THR A 107 -18.05 -26.11 18.39
C THR A 107 -18.34 -25.49 17.02
N LYS A 108 -19.62 -25.44 16.65
CA LYS A 108 -20.13 -24.48 15.67
C LYS A 108 -19.82 -23.06 16.17
N GLY A 109 -19.02 -22.29 15.46
CA GLY A 109 -19.04 -20.83 15.65
C GLY A 109 -17.86 -20.02 15.12
N SER A 110 -16.65 -20.57 15.04
CA SER A 110 -15.53 -19.87 14.40
C SER A 110 -15.56 -20.21 12.91
N VAL A 111 -16.00 -19.28 12.07
CA VAL A 111 -15.77 -19.36 10.62
C VAL A 111 -14.36 -18.83 10.40
N ASP A 112 -13.38 -19.66 10.74
CA ASP A 112 -12.00 -19.45 10.35
C ASP A 112 -11.94 -19.61 8.82
N ASP A 113 -11.66 -18.51 8.11
CA ASP A 113 -11.54 -18.50 6.65
C ASP A 113 -10.08 -18.73 6.19
N GLY A 114 -9.14 -18.89 7.13
CA GLY A 114 -7.72 -19.13 6.84
C GLY A 114 -6.98 -17.94 6.22
N THR A 115 -7.61 -16.78 6.10
CA THR A 115 -7.05 -15.62 5.38
C THR A 115 -5.75 -15.11 5.99
N TYR A 116 -5.54 -15.28 7.30
CA TYR A 116 -4.30 -14.92 7.99
C TYR A 116 -3.06 -15.68 7.51
N ALA A 117 -3.22 -16.82 6.83
CA ALA A 117 -2.13 -17.67 6.37
C ALA A 117 -1.60 -17.29 4.97
N HIS A 118 -2.20 -16.31 4.30
CA HIS A 118 -1.83 -15.91 2.95
C HIS A 118 -0.85 -14.73 2.91
N PRO A 119 0.14 -14.74 2.01
CA PRO A 119 1.02 -13.61 1.77
C PRO A 119 0.31 -12.56 0.89
N TRP A 120 -0.60 -11.79 1.48
CA TRP A 120 -1.37 -10.81 0.72
C TRP A 120 -0.48 -9.78 0.00
N PRO A 121 -0.80 -9.41 -1.25
CA PRO A 121 -0.01 -8.46 -2.03
C PRO A 121 0.29 -7.13 -1.31
N SER A 122 -0.67 -6.56 -0.58
CA SER A 122 -0.44 -5.34 0.21
C SER A 122 0.61 -5.51 1.32
N GLY A 123 0.67 -6.69 1.93
CA GLY A 123 1.68 -7.01 2.94
C GLY A 123 3.08 -7.13 2.33
N MET A 124 3.18 -7.75 1.15
CA MET A 124 4.41 -7.80 0.36
C MET A 124 4.88 -6.41 -0.07
N ALA A 125 3.96 -5.60 -0.60
CA ALA A 125 4.25 -4.22 -1.01
C ALA A 125 4.70 -3.35 0.17
N MET A 126 4.03 -3.46 1.33
CA MET A 126 4.46 -2.81 2.56
C MET A 126 5.88 -3.22 2.94
N ALA A 127 6.18 -4.51 2.97
CA ALA A 127 7.50 -5.02 3.33
C ALA A 127 8.60 -4.50 2.41
N LYS A 128 8.37 -4.47 1.08
CA LYS A 128 9.29 -3.88 0.10
C LYS A 128 9.49 -2.38 0.35
N PHE A 129 8.40 -1.63 0.50
CA PHE A 129 8.45 -0.19 0.77
C PHE A 129 9.28 0.15 2.01
N LEU A 130 9.15 -0.62 3.08
CA LEU A 130 9.87 -0.41 4.35
C LEU A 130 11.40 -0.46 4.20
N GLY A 131 11.91 -1.11 3.15
CA GLY A 131 13.33 -1.17 2.83
C GLY A 131 13.88 0.01 2.01
N THR A 132 13.03 0.93 1.57
CA THR A 132 13.40 2.03 0.67
C THR A 132 13.95 3.26 1.41
N GLU A 133 14.70 4.11 0.70
CA GLU A 133 15.13 5.43 1.21
C GLU A 133 13.93 6.36 1.48
N LYS A 134 12.79 6.15 0.79
CA LYS A 134 11.55 6.87 1.04
C LYS A 134 10.97 6.55 2.42
N ALA A 135 10.93 5.27 2.80
CA ALA A 135 10.52 4.86 4.14
C ALA A 135 11.46 5.39 5.23
N LYS A 136 12.78 5.35 4.99
CA LYS A 136 13.77 5.94 5.89
C LYS A 136 13.54 7.44 6.10
N THR A 137 13.32 8.19 5.03
CA THR A 137 13.02 9.62 5.07
C THR A 137 11.73 9.89 5.85
N LEU A 138 10.68 9.08 5.61
CA LEU A 138 9.43 9.14 6.36
C LEU A 138 9.68 8.95 7.86
N PHE A 139 10.38 7.88 8.27
CA PHE A 139 10.64 7.60 9.69
C PHE A 139 11.50 8.66 10.36
N GLN A 140 12.47 9.23 9.63
CA GLN A 140 13.24 10.36 10.13
C GLN A 140 12.33 11.58 10.37
N SER A 141 11.41 11.88 9.45
CA SER A 141 10.48 13.00 9.62
C SER A 141 9.50 12.80 10.79
N LEU A 142 9.04 11.57 11.02
CA LEU A 142 8.07 11.23 12.06
C LEU A 142 8.71 11.16 13.45
N PHE A 143 9.89 10.52 13.56
CA PHE A 143 10.41 10.07 14.86
C PHE A 143 11.76 10.67 15.26
N ALA A 144 12.49 11.34 14.36
CA ALA A 144 13.80 11.89 14.72
C ALA A 144 13.65 12.95 15.83
N ALA A 145 14.55 12.88 16.82
CA ALA A 145 14.53 13.83 17.93
C ALA A 145 14.81 15.26 17.42
N LYS A 146 13.85 16.18 17.64
CA LYS A 146 14.09 17.61 17.43
C LYS A 146 15.11 18.09 18.44
N LYS A 147 16.16 18.80 17.97
CA LYS A 147 17.15 19.46 18.84
C LYS A 147 16.53 20.70 19.47
N ASP A 148 15.53 20.53 20.32
CA ASP A 148 14.91 21.63 21.05
C ASP A 148 15.75 21.96 22.28
N GLY A 149 16.85 22.68 22.03
CA GLY A 149 17.44 23.76 22.84
C GLY A 149 17.75 23.62 24.34
N GLY A 150 17.36 22.58 25.09
CA GLY A 150 17.64 22.62 26.53
C GLY A 150 17.23 21.47 27.44
N ASN A 151 16.51 20.44 27.00
CA ASN A 151 16.27 19.27 27.84
C ASN A 151 16.33 17.99 27.03
N ASN A 152 17.44 17.27 27.16
CA ASN A 152 17.67 15.93 26.60
C ASN A 152 16.74 14.92 27.30
N LYS A 153 15.42 15.03 27.08
CA LYS A 153 14.48 14.01 27.55
C LYS A 153 14.73 12.79 26.67
N LYS A 154 15.42 11.81 27.24
CA LYS A 154 15.75 10.54 26.59
C LYS A 154 14.44 9.95 26.07
N SER A 155 14.30 9.80 24.75
CA SER A 155 13.11 9.18 24.17
C SER A 155 12.94 7.78 24.77
N GLU A 156 11.71 7.45 25.19
CA GLU A 156 11.39 6.18 25.83
C GLU A 156 11.41 4.98 24.87
N GLY A 157 11.75 5.23 23.59
CA GLY A 157 11.78 4.26 22.51
C GLY A 157 10.43 4.14 21.79
N LEU A 158 10.45 3.63 20.55
CA LEU A 158 9.29 3.53 19.68
C LEU A 158 8.48 2.27 19.98
N ARG A 159 7.16 2.42 20.15
CA ARG A 159 6.21 1.31 20.30
C ARG A 159 5.36 1.15 19.06
N VAL A 160 5.28 -0.08 18.57
CA VAL A 160 4.60 -0.42 17.32
C VAL A 160 3.55 -1.49 17.56
N LEU A 161 2.40 -1.35 16.91
CA LEU A 161 1.37 -2.38 16.84
C LEU A 161 0.99 -2.60 15.37
N GLU A 162 1.05 -3.84 14.91
CA GLU A 162 0.48 -4.25 13.63
C GLU A 162 -0.91 -4.87 13.84
N LEU A 163 -1.91 -4.35 13.14
CA LEU A 163 -3.29 -4.85 13.15
C LEU A 163 -3.47 -5.86 12.02
N GLY A 164 -4.06 -7.02 12.30
CA GLY A 164 -4.31 -8.06 11.28
C GLY A 164 -3.02 -8.48 10.57
N SER A 165 -2.04 -8.93 11.35
CA SER A 165 -0.67 -9.16 10.89
C SER A 165 -0.55 -10.31 9.89
N GLY A 166 -1.50 -11.25 9.90
CA GLY A 166 -1.45 -12.50 9.15
C GLY A 166 -0.15 -13.26 9.43
N LEU A 167 0.71 -13.32 8.43
CA LEU A 167 2.05 -13.92 8.52
C LEU A 167 3.09 -13.05 9.24
N GLY A 168 2.79 -11.76 9.48
CA GLY A 168 3.69 -10.76 10.08
C GLY A 168 4.58 -10.03 9.08
N LEU A 169 4.20 -10.00 7.80
CA LEU A 169 5.03 -9.47 6.70
C LEU A 169 5.42 -8.00 6.94
N GLY A 170 4.48 -7.13 7.29
CA GLY A 170 4.72 -5.72 7.52
C GLY A 170 5.52 -5.48 8.81
N GLY A 171 5.04 -6.01 9.94
CA GLY A 171 5.62 -5.76 11.25
C GLY A 171 7.00 -6.37 11.45
N LEU A 172 7.27 -7.59 10.94
CA LEU A 172 8.60 -8.19 11.01
C LEU A 172 9.59 -7.47 10.10
N SER A 173 9.17 -7.09 8.88
CA SER A 173 9.99 -6.29 7.97
C SER A 173 10.30 -4.91 8.56
N PHE A 174 9.30 -4.24 9.15
CA PHE A 174 9.50 -2.98 9.85
C PHE A 174 10.52 -3.13 10.98
N ALA A 175 10.35 -4.12 11.86
CA ALA A 175 11.25 -4.33 13.00
C ALA A 175 12.70 -4.57 12.55
N ALA A 176 12.89 -5.32 11.47
CA ALA A 176 14.20 -5.60 10.89
C ALA A 176 14.83 -4.33 10.28
N HIS A 177 14.15 -3.67 9.34
CA HIS A 177 14.65 -2.46 8.68
C HIS A 177 14.88 -1.32 9.67
N TYR A 178 13.92 -1.04 10.56
CA TYR A 178 14.04 0.03 11.54
C TYR A 178 15.18 -0.21 12.54
N THR A 179 15.42 -1.47 12.94
CA THR A 179 16.58 -1.80 13.79
C THR A 179 17.90 -1.51 13.07
N GLU A 180 18.01 -1.81 11.78
CA GLU A 180 19.19 -1.45 10.97
C GLU A 180 19.34 0.08 10.86
N LEU A 181 18.27 0.82 10.58
CA LEU A 181 18.28 2.29 10.53
C LEU A 181 18.76 2.93 11.84
N THR A 182 18.33 2.42 13.00
CA THR A 182 18.75 2.98 14.31
C THR A 182 20.23 2.77 14.65
N LYS A 183 20.97 1.98 13.87
CA LYS A 183 22.43 1.89 13.97
C LYS A 183 23.09 3.17 13.48
N ASP A 184 22.50 3.83 12.49
CA ASP A 184 22.95 5.14 12.02
C ASP A 184 22.56 6.23 13.03
N LYS A 185 23.55 6.70 13.79
CA LYS A 185 23.37 7.75 14.80
C LYS A 185 23.10 9.13 14.20
N SER A 186 23.32 9.32 12.90
CA SER A 186 23.02 10.58 12.22
C SER A 186 21.52 10.81 12.06
N LEU A 187 20.71 9.74 11.99
CA LEU A 187 19.27 9.81 11.82
C LEU A 187 18.51 10.21 13.09
N LEU A 188 19.15 10.15 14.25
CA LEU A 188 18.57 10.51 15.56
C LEU A 188 17.23 9.81 15.87
N LEU A 189 17.04 8.61 15.31
CA LEU A 189 15.85 7.79 15.54
C LEU A 189 15.84 7.19 16.95
N PRO A 190 14.68 7.13 17.62
CA PRO A 190 14.54 6.44 18.89
C PRO A 190 14.71 4.93 18.70
N PRO A 191 15.28 4.21 19.69
CA PRO A 191 15.38 2.76 19.61
C PRO A 191 13.98 2.14 19.61
N LEU A 192 13.80 1.04 18.87
CA LEU A 192 12.59 0.22 19.01
C LEU A 192 12.48 -0.31 20.45
N LYS A 193 11.33 -0.08 21.09
CA LYS A 193 11.01 -0.51 22.46
C LYS A 193 10.18 -1.79 22.45
N GLU A 194 9.18 -1.86 21.58
CA GLU A 194 8.22 -2.96 21.52
C GLU A 194 7.55 -2.97 20.15
N THR A 195 7.29 -4.16 19.62
CA THR A 195 6.46 -4.40 18.45
C THR A 195 5.48 -5.51 18.79
N ILE A 196 4.19 -5.19 18.79
CA ILE A 196 3.13 -6.17 18.95
C ILE A 196 2.59 -6.51 17.57
N LEU A 197 2.64 -7.78 17.20
CA LEU A 197 1.99 -8.31 16.02
C LEU A 197 0.65 -8.90 16.48
N SER A 198 -0.45 -8.42 15.92
CA SER A 198 -1.79 -8.83 16.37
C SER A 198 -2.66 -9.38 15.26
N ASP A 199 -3.45 -10.39 15.60
CA ASP A 199 -4.40 -11.04 14.69
C ASP A 199 -5.53 -11.74 15.47
N VAL A 200 -6.44 -12.41 14.76
CA VAL A 200 -7.43 -13.31 15.34
C VAL A 200 -6.73 -14.47 16.08
N PRO A 201 -7.34 -15.04 17.13
CA PRO A 201 -6.72 -16.10 17.94
C PRO A 201 -6.14 -17.27 17.14
N ASP A 202 -6.83 -17.69 16.07
CA ASP A 202 -6.46 -18.84 15.25
C ASP A 202 -5.15 -18.59 14.46
N GLY A 203 -4.87 -17.34 14.05
CA GLY A 203 -3.63 -16.97 13.34
C GLY A 203 -2.39 -16.80 14.24
N ILE A 204 -2.55 -16.67 15.55
CA ILE A 204 -1.45 -16.32 16.46
C ILE A 204 -0.36 -17.40 16.53
N ALA A 205 -0.71 -18.68 16.39
CA ALA A 205 0.26 -19.76 16.43
C ALA A 205 1.24 -19.68 15.24
N LEU A 206 0.70 -19.44 14.04
CA LEU A 206 1.48 -19.27 12.81
C LEU A 206 2.36 -18.02 12.89
N LEU A 207 1.79 -16.90 13.36
CA LEU A 207 2.52 -15.65 13.54
C LEU A 207 3.71 -15.79 14.51
N ARG A 208 3.53 -16.53 15.63
CA ARG A 208 4.64 -16.85 16.56
C ARG A 208 5.72 -17.70 15.90
N GLN A 209 5.34 -18.67 15.08
CA GLN A 209 6.30 -19.47 14.33
C GLN A 209 7.13 -18.58 13.40
N ASN A 210 6.52 -17.64 12.70
CA ASN A 210 7.24 -16.69 11.84
C ASN A 210 8.15 -15.72 12.63
N VAL A 211 7.77 -15.30 13.84
CA VAL A 211 8.67 -14.56 14.74
C VAL A 211 9.91 -15.40 15.08
N GLU A 212 9.74 -16.66 15.43
CA GLU A 212 10.84 -17.56 15.82
C GLU A 212 11.77 -17.86 14.64
N LEU A 213 11.24 -18.08 13.44
CA LEU A 213 12.03 -18.29 12.21
C LEU A 213 13.02 -17.13 11.97
N ASN A 214 12.67 -15.92 12.41
CA ASN A 214 13.45 -14.71 12.21
C ASN A 214 14.19 -14.24 13.46
N ALA A 215 14.21 -15.02 14.55
CA ALA A 215 14.74 -14.61 15.85
C ALA A 215 16.23 -14.20 15.83
N THR A 216 17.01 -14.70 14.87
CA THR A 216 18.45 -14.37 14.71
C THR A 216 18.67 -13.00 14.07
N LEU A 217 17.73 -12.55 13.24
CA LEU A 217 17.78 -11.26 12.55
C LEU A 217 17.14 -10.16 13.39
N LEU A 218 16.15 -10.56 14.20
CA LEU A 218 15.33 -9.69 15.01
C LEU A 218 15.87 -9.60 16.45
N ARG A 219 15.28 -8.70 17.23
CA ARG A 219 15.41 -8.68 18.70
C ARG A 219 14.13 -9.30 19.27
N PRO A 220 14.01 -10.64 19.34
CA PRO A 220 12.73 -11.31 19.61
C PRO A 220 12.13 -10.93 20.97
N HIS A 221 12.94 -10.54 21.96
CA HIS A 221 12.45 -10.02 23.24
C HIS A 221 11.68 -8.69 23.14
N LEU A 222 11.71 -8.01 21.98
CA LEU A 222 10.96 -6.79 21.71
C LEU A 222 9.73 -7.06 20.84
N ILE A 223 9.53 -8.29 20.35
CA ILE A 223 8.47 -8.63 19.40
C ILE A 223 7.56 -9.67 20.05
N GLU A 224 6.27 -9.36 20.12
CA GLU A 224 5.30 -10.26 20.72
C GLU A 224 4.08 -10.43 19.81
N ALA A 225 3.65 -11.68 19.61
CA ALA A 225 2.42 -11.99 18.90
C ALA A 225 1.25 -12.18 19.89
N LYS A 226 0.22 -11.35 19.79
CA LYS A 226 -0.96 -11.32 20.68
C LYS A 226 -2.27 -11.38 19.93
N PRO A 227 -3.29 -12.09 20.45
CA PRO A 227 -4.62 -12.00 19.89
C PRO A 227 -5.20 -10.58 20.07
N LEU A 228 -5.82 -10.04 19.03
CA LEU A 228 -6.60 -8.79 19.07
C LEU A 228 -7.78 -8.90 18.10
N LEU A 229 -8.99 -9.04 18.66
CA LEU A 229 -10.23 -9.02 17.90
C LEU A 229 -10.78 -7.61 17.84
N TRP A 230 -11.12 -7.13 16.65
CA TRP A 230 -11.79 -5.83 16.49
C TRP A 230 -13.27 -6.01 16.81
N THR A 231 -13.73 -5.45 17.93
CA THR A 231 -15.13 -5.60 18.35
C THR A 231 -15.78 -4.25 18.65
N ALA A 232 -17.11 -4.22 18.63
CA ALA A 232 -17.89 -3.03 19.01
C ALA A 232 -18.00 -2.87 20.55
N GLU A 233 -17.93 -3.96 21.31
CA GLU A 233 -18.00 -3.97 22.79
C GLU A 233 -16.86 -3.16 23.44
N ASP A 234 -15.81 -3.03 22.66
CA ASP A 234 -14.59 -2.28 22.84
C ASP A 234 -14.82 -0.74 22.86
N GLU A 235 -15.99 -0.26 22.42
CA GLU A 235 -16.44 1.13 22.62
C GLU A 235 -17.09 1.35 24.01
N GLN A 236 -17.82 0.36 24.54
CA GLN A 236 -18.60 0.53 25.78
C GLN A 236 -17.72 0.48 27.04
N THR A 237 -16.69 -0.36 27.05
CA THR A 237 -15.71 -0.45 28.15
C THR A 237 -14.85 0.81 28.27
N ALA A 238 -14.58 1.51 27.17
CA ALA A 238 -13.85 2.78 27.16
C ALA A 238 -14.64 3.91 27.87
N THR A 239 -15.98 3.89 27.83
CA THR A 239 -16.84 4.91 28.47
C THR A 239 -17.15 4.65 29.95
N GLN A 240 -17.03 3.42 30.46
CA GLN A 240 -17.42 3.11 31.85
C GLN A 240 -16.23 3.06 32.84
N ASN A 241 -14.98 2.97 32.36
CA ASN A 241 -13.79 2.91 33.21
C ASN A 241 -12.95 4.21 33.23
N THR A 242 -13.47 5.33 32.74
CA THR A 242 -12.79 6.65 32.74
C THR A 242 -12.53 7.25 34.12
N SER A 243 -12.85 6.56 35.21
CA SER A 243 -12.49 6.97 36.58
C SER A 243 -11.23 6.30 37.13
N SER A 244 -10.68 5.30 36.45
CA SER A 244 -9.39 4.70 36.78
C SER A 244 -8.43 4.95 35.64
N SER A 245 -7.63 6.00 35.77
CA SER A 245 -6.37 6.29 35.07
C SER A 245 -5.82 5.13 34.23
N GLY A 246 -6.38 4.89 33.03
CA GLY A 246 -5.72 4.09 32.02
C GLY A 246 -4.45 4.85 31.70
N SER A 247 -3.33 4.36 32.22
CA SER A 247 -2.03 5.00 31.99
C SER A 247 -1.82 5.10 30.49
N GLN A 248 -1.34 6.25 30.00
CA GLN A 248 -0.90 6.40 28.59
C GLN A 248 0.08 5.31 28.11
N GLN A 249 0.59 4.48 29.03
CA GLN A 249 1.44 3.31 28.79
C GLN A 249 0.84 2.22 27.89
N ASP A 250 -0.42 2.29 27.46
CA ASP A 250 -1.00 1.27 26.56
C ASP A 250 -1.12 1.70 25.09
N LYS A 251 -0.71 2.94 24.75
CA LYS A 251 -0.79 3.45 23.39
C LYS A 251 0.50 3.26 22.58
N PHE A 252 0.35 3.17 21.26
CA PHE A 252 1.43 2.94 20.30
C PHE A 252 1.75 4.21 19.52
N ASP A 253 3.03 4.41 19.24
CA ASP A 253 3.52 5.53 18.43
C ASP A 253 3.31 5.25 16.94
N LEU A 254 3.38 3.99 16.52
CA LEU A 254 3.13 3.59 15.15
C LEU A 254 2.14 2.44 15.10
N LEU A 255 1.08 2.60 14.30
CA LEU A 255 0.24 1.50 13.87
C LEU A 255 0.62 1.09 12.44
N LEU A 256 0.72 -0.20 12.21
CA LEU A 256 0.88 -0.81 10.88
C LEU A 256 -0.39 -1.56 10.52
N ALA A 257 -0.77 -1.52 9.25
CA ALA A 257 -1.89 -2.28 8.70
C ALA A 257 -1.63 -2.64 7.24
N SER A 258 -1.99 -3.84 6.83
CA SER A 258 -1.95 -4.25 5.42
C SER A 258 -3.16 -5.09 5.06
N ASP A 259 -3.83 -4.71 3.98
CA ASP A 259 -4.98 -5.44 3.41
C ASP A 259 -6.21 -5.62 4.32
N LEU A 260 -6.46 -4.69 5.25
CA LEU A 260 -7.55 -4.83 6.23
C LEU A 260 -8.93 -4.34 5.75
N LEU A 261 -9.02 -3.77 4.54
CA LEU A 261 -10.26 -3.16 4.03
C LEU A 261 -11.10 -4.10 3.15
N TYR A 262 -10.72 -5.38 3.04
CA TYR A 262 -11.42 -6.36 2.20
C TYR A 262 -12.88 -6.63 2.65
N ASN A 263 -13.14 -6.54 3.95
CA ASN A 263 -14.47 -6.64 4.53
C ASN A 263 -14.95 -5.25 4.96
N THR A 264 -15.74 -4.60 4.11
CA THR A 264 -16.20 -3.22 4.34
C THR A 264 -17.10 -3.08 5.57
N ASP A 265 -17.71 -4.17 6.05
CA ASP A 265 -18.57 -4.16 7.24
C ASP A 265 -17.76 -4.00 8.54
N THR A 266 -16.45 -4.31 8.52
CA THR A 266 -15.58 -4.17 9.70
C THR A 266 -14.92 -2.80 9.81
N ILE A 267 -15.07 -1.92 8.80
CA ILE A 267 -14.47 -0.58 8.80
C ILE A 267 -14.80 0.20 10.08
N PRO A 268 -16.06 0.26 10.58
CA PRO A 268 -16.35 0.99 11.81
C PRO A 268 -15.57 0.49 13.04
N VAL A 269 -15.49 -0.84 13.23
CA VAL A 269 -14.76 -1.43 14.38
C VAL A 269 -13.25 -1.30 14.23
N LEU A 270 -12.73 -1.35 13.00
CA LEU A 270 -11.32 -1.10 12.71
C LEU A 270 -10.95 0.35 13.05
N VAL A 271 -11.76 1.32 12.63
CA VAL A 271 -11.56 2.74 12.96
C VAL A 271 -11.56 2.96 14.48
N SER A 272 -12.51 2.38 15.22
CA SER A 272 -12.54 2.49 16.69
C SER A 272 -11.32 1.83 17.34
N THR A 273 -10.83 0.72 16.79
CA THR A 273 -9.59 0.05 17.24
C THR A 273 -8.36 0.96 17.05
N ILE A 274 -8.20 1.56 15.87
CA ILE A 274 -7.13 2.53 15.58
C ILE A 274 -7.19 3.71 16.57
N LYS A 275 -8.38 4.28 16.79
CA LYS A 275 -8.58 5.42 17.70
C LYS A 275 -8.20 5.11 19.14
N ARG A 276 -8.40 3.86 19.58
CA ARG A 276 -8.05 3.39 20.91
C ARG A 276 -6.53 3.24 21.08
N HIS A 277 -5.88 2.58 20.12
CA HIS A 277 -4.49 2.15 20.27
C HIS A 277 -3.47 3.20 19.83
N LEU A 278 -3.80 4.08 18.89
CA LEU A 278 -2.87 5.13 18.47
C LEU A 278 -2.71 6.20 19.55
N ALA A 279 -1.45 6.53 19.86
CA ALA A 279 -1.07 7.63 20.74
C ALA A 279 -1.68 8.96 20.25
N SER A 280 -1.93 9.87 21.18
CA SER A 280 -2.38 11.23 20.86
C SER A 280 -1.18 12.17 20.94
N SER A 281 -0.17 11.91 20.11
CA SER A 281 1.09 12.65 20.09
C SER A 281 1.43 13.15 18.69
N ASP A 282 2.25 14.19 18.58
CA ASP A 282 2.59 14.78 17.27
C ASP A 282 3.55 13.91 16.46
N HIS A 283 4.02 12.80 17.03
CA HIS A 283 4.87 11.79 16.40
C HIS A 283 4.13 10.46 16.22
N SER A 284 2.84 10.38 16.56
CA SER A 284 2.08 9.16 16.31
C SER A 284 1.64 9.06 14.86
N ALA A 285 1.74 7.88 14.26
CA ALA A 285 1.31 7.67 12.88
C ALA A 285 0.61 6.31 12.69
N LEU A 286 -0.25 6.26 11.68
CA LEU A 286 -0.74 5.00 11.10
C LEU A 286 -0.17 4.87 9.69
N LEU A 287 0.54 3.79 9.41
CA LEU A 287 1.01 3.43 8.08
C LEU A 287 0.19 2.23 7.58
N ILE A 288 -0.52 2.40 6.47
CA ILE A 288 -1.43 1.40 5.93
C ILE A 288 -1.16 1.13 4.45
N ALA A 289 -1.04 -0.14 4.07
CA ALA A 289 -1.03 -0.59 2.68
C ALA A 289 -2.41 -1.15 2.31
N VAL A 290 -3.01 -0.59 1.28
CA VAL A 290 -4.37 -0.90 0.82
C VAL A 290 -4.31 -1.47 -0.58
N ARG A 291 -4.87 -2.67 -0.77
CA ARG A 291 -5.27 -3.19 -2.08
C ARG A 291 -6.72 -2.82 -2.31
N TRP A 292 -6.96 -1.87 -3.20
CA TRP A 292 -8.29 -1.39 -3.50
C TRP A 292 -9.09 -2.43 -4.28
N ARG A 293 -10.28 -2.76 -3.78
CA ARG A 293 -11.22 -3.69 -4.44
C ARG A 293 -12.58 -3.06 -4.64
N LYS A 294 -13.04 -2.27 -3.66
CA LYS A 294 -14.32 -1.56 -3.67
C LYS A 294 -14.10 -0.10 -3.27
N PRO A 295 -13.48 0.72 -4.14
CA PRO A 295 -13.01 2.05 -3.75
C PRO A 295 -14.06 2.94 -3.10
N GLN A 296 -15.31 2.90 -3.57
CA GLN A 296 -16.38 3.71 -3.02
C GLN A 296 -16.73 3.34 -1.57
N LEU A 297 -16.65 2.06 -1.20
CA LEU A 297 -16.96 1.59 0.15
C LEU A 297 -15.73 1.70 1.06
N GLU A 298 -14.56 1.35 0.54
CA GLU A 298 -13.28 1.42 1.27
C GLU A 298 -12.92 2.86 1.63
N ARG A 299 -13.33 3.84 0.82
CA ARG A 299 -13.16 5.28 1.08
C ARG A 299 -13.72 5.74 2.43
N ALA A 300 -14.79 5.10 2.92
CA ALA A 300 -15.39 5.41 4.22
C ALA A 300 -14.38 5.26 5.38
N PHE A 301 -13.37 4.39 5.25
CA PHE A 301 -12.28 4.27 6.22
C PHE A 301 -11.46 5.55 6.32
N PHE A 302 -11.06 6.12 5.18
CA PHE A 302 -10.26 7.33 5.11
C PHE A 302 -11.03 8.53 5.63
N GLU A 303 -12.29 8.68 5.19
CA GLU A 303 -13.20 9.74 5.64
C GLU A 303 -13.43 9.72 7.16
N ALA A 304 -13.52 8.53 7.77
CA ALA A 304 -13.76 8.39 9.21
C ALA A 304 -12.55 8.75 10.10
N LEU A 305 -11.36 8.81 9.52
CA LEU A 305 -10.09 9.16 10.18
C LEU A 305 -9.55 10.53 9.76
N GLU A 306 -9.99 11.09 8.64
CA GLU A 306 -9.58 12.43 8.20
C GLU A 306 -9.97 13.50 9.23
N GLY A 307 -9.03 14.37 9.58
CA GLY A 307 -9.20 15.41 10.60
C GLY A 307 -9.27 14.90 12.05
N TRP A 308 -9.29 13.57 12.28
CA TRP A 308 -9.28 13.03 13.64
C TRP A 308 -7.95 13.36 14.31
N GLN A 309 -8.01 14.05 15.45
CA GLN A 309 -6.84 14.60 16.16
C GLN A 309 -5.99 15.57 15.32
N GLU A 310 -6.57 16.28 14.33
CA GLU A 310 -5.80 17.12 13.41
C GLU A 310 -4.81 16.30 12.54
N ASN A 311 -5.04 14.99 12.42
CA ASN A 311 -4.29 14.17 11.48
C ASN A 311 -4.81 14.38 10.07
N HIS A 312 -3.88 14.24 9.12
CA HIS A 312 -4.17 14.26 7.69
C HIS A 312 -3.58 13.03 7.03
N TRP A 313 -4.27 12.52 6.01
CA TRP A 313 -3.70 11.50 5.16
C TRP A 313 -2.59 12.09 4.29
N HIS A 314 -1.45 11.41 4.32
CA HIS A 314 -0.35 11.62 3.41
C HIS A 314 -0.25 10.43 2.48
N PHE A 315 -0.34 10.72 1.20
CA PHE A 315 -0.03 9.76 0.16
C PHE A 315 1.49 9.56 0.14
N ILE A 316 1.94 8.38 0.56
CA ILE A 316 3.38 8.13 0.75
C ILE A 316 3.96 7.43 -0.46
N HIS A 317 3.35 6.35 -0.90
CA HIS A 317 3.96 5.53 -1.93
C HIS A 317 2.92 4.75 -2.69
N THR A 318 3.19 4.61 -3.98
CA THR A 318 2.56 3.64 -4.84
C THR A 318 3.64 2.98 -5.63
N LEU A 319 3.34 1.76 -6.05
CA LEU A 319 4.18 1.10 -7.02
C LEU A 319 3.90 1.75 -8.39
N ASN A 320 2.64 1.86 -8.81
CA ASN A 320 2.29 2.29 -10.18
C ASN A 320 1.10 3.26 -10.30
N CYS A 321 0.62 3.92 -9.23
CA CYS A 321 -0.58 4.76 -9.29
C CYS A 321 -0.34 6.18 -8.73
N PRO A 322 -0.60 7.27 -9.47
CA PRO A 322 -0.41 8.62 -8.94
C PRO A 322 -1.59 9.19 -8.14
N LEU A 323 -2.72 8.47 -8.07
CA LEU A 323 -3.97 9.00 -7.51
C LEU A 323 -4.01 8.91 -5.98
N GLY A 324 -4.57 9.94 -5.33
CA GLY A 324 -4.93 9.87 -3.91
C GLY A 324 -6.13 8.96 -3.64
N TRP A 325 -6.46 8.73 -2.38
CA TRP A 325 -7.59 7.87 -1.96
C TRP A 325 -8.94 8.49 -2.33
N GLU A 326 -9.00 9.81 -2.45
CA GLU A 326 -10.16 10.58 -2.87
C GLU A 326 -10.53 10.25 -4.32
N ASP A 327 -9.52 10.19 -5.18
CA ASP A 327 -9.69 10.05 -6.63
C ASP A 327 -9.70 8.58 -7.06
N PHE A 328 -8.91 7.70 -6.43
CA PHE A 328 -8.74 6.32 -6.87
C PHE A 328 -10.09 5.59 -7.03
N GLY A 329 -10.42 5.19 -8.25
CA GLY A 329 -11.64 4.48 -8.56
C GLY A 329 -12.92 5.31 -8.49
N ASP A 330 -12.87 6.63 -8.30
CA ASP A 330 -14.08 7.47 -8.43
C ASP A 330 -14.47 7.61 -9.91
N PRO A 331 -15.65 7.12 -10.34
CA PRO A 331 -16.10 7.23 -11.73
C PRO A 331 -16.38 8.67 -12.17
N ASN A 332 -16.52 9.61 -11.24
CA ASN A 332 -16.73 11.03 -11.55
C ASN A 332 -15.41 11.81 -11.69
N CYS A 333 -14.27 11.19 -11.33
CA CYS A 333 -12.96 11.81 -11.41
C CYS A 333 -12.31 11.49 -12.77
N GLU A 334 -12.03 12.53 -13.56
CA GLU A 334 -11.40 12.36 -14.88
C GLU A 334 -10.01 11.70 -14.76
N ALA A 335 -9.23 12.06 -13.75
CA ALA A 335 -7.90 11.48 -13.53
C ALA A 335 -7.98 9.98 -13.20
N SER A 336 -8.98 9.58 -12.42
CA SER A 336 -9.30 8.18 -12.14
C SER A 336 -9.66 7.41 -13.41
N ASN A 337 -10.64 7.91 -14.17
CA ASN A 337 -11.05 7.28 -15.42
C ASN A 337 -9.86 7.15 -16.39
N ARG A 338 -9.05 8.20 -16.52
CA ARG A 338 -7.85 8.16 -17.35
C ARG A 338 -6.89 7.06 -16.90
N TYR A 339 -6.58 6.97 -15.62
CA TYR A 339 -5.70 5.94 -15.07
C TYR A 339 -6.20 4.52 -15.41
N PHE A 340 -7.47 4.21 -15.15
CA PHE A 340 -7.99 2.86 -15.42
C PHE A 340 -8.06 2.53 -16.92
N HIS A 341 -8.27 3.51 -17.78
CA HIS A 341 -8.34 3.29 -19.22
C HIS A 341 -6.97 3.32 -19.93
N GLN A 342 -5.97 4.03 -19.40
CA GLN A 342 -4.67 4.24 -20.05
C GLN A 342 -3.52 3.46 -19.42
N THR A 343 -3.68 2.96 -18.20
CA THR A 343 -2.72 2.02 -17.60
C THR A 343 -2.97 0.63 -18.16
N MET A 344 -1.94 0.06 -18.77
CA MET A 344 -1.99 -1.22 -19.47
C MET A 344 -1.17 -2.27 -18.72
N VAL A 345 -1.74 -3.48 -18.55
CA VAL A 345 -1.08 -4.65 -17.99
C VAL A 345 -1.21 -5.81 -18.97
N ALA A 346 -0.15 -6.62 -19.09
CA ALA A 346 -0.19 -7.79 -19.95
C ALA A 346 -1.07 -8.92 -19.35
N VAL A 347 -1.81 -9.62 -20.20
CA VAL A 347 -2.51 -10.87 -19.91
C VAL A 347 -2.20 -11.83 -21.04
N GLN A 348 -1.56 -12.96 -20.74
CA GLN A 348 -1.07 -13.90 -21.76
C GLN A 348 -0.20 -13.19 -22.83
N GLY A 349 0.64 -12.25 -22.38
CA GLY A 349 1.52 -11.44 -23.21
C GLY A 349 0.82 -10.37 -24.05
N LYS A 350 -0.50 -10.20 -23.91
CA LYS A 350 -1.27 -9.17 -24.62
C LYS A 350 -1.60 -8.01 -23.69
N PRO A 351 -1.41 -6.77 -24.12
CA PRO A 351 -1.69 -5.60 -23.29
C PRO A 351 -3.21 -5.35 -23.19
N HIS A 352 -3.70 -5.17 -21.97
CA HIS A 352 -5.08 -4.81 -21.66
C HIS A 352 -5.13 -3.63 -20.69
N SER A 353 -6.10 -2.73 -20.83
CA SER A 353 -6.32 -1.66 -19.85
C SER A 353 -6.85 -2.24 -18.54
N LEU A 354 -6.58 -1.58 -17.41
CA LEU A 354 -7.13 -1.99 -16.11
C LEU A 354 -8.66 -2.09 -16.17
N ALA A 355 -9.33 -1.09 -16.77
CA ALA A 355 -10.77 -1.09 -16.98
C ALA A 355 -11.24 -2.31 -17.78
N GLY A 356 -10.54 -2.66 -18.86
CA GLY A 356 -10.86 -3.83 -19.68
C GLY A 356 -10.68 -5.15 -18.95
N ILE A 357 -9.65 -5.27 -18.11
CA ILE A 357 -9.42 -6.45 -17.26
C ILE A 357 -10.56 -6.60 -16.25
N LEU A 358 -10.94 -5.51 -15.57
CA LEU A 358 -12.01 -5.50 -14.57
C LEU A 358 -13.40 -5.82 -15.17
N ALA A 359 -13.67 -5.38 -16.40
CA ALA A 359 -14.95 -5.62 -17.08
C ALA A 359 -15.09 -7.04 -17.66
N SER A 360 -13.98 -7.77 -17.86
CA SER A 360 -13.96 -9.04 -18.62
C SER A 360 -14.81 -10.18 -18.04
N GLY A 361 -15.23 -10.10 -16.78
CA GLY A 361 -16.06 -11.11 -16.12
C GLY A 361 -17.57 -10.86 -16.19
N GLU A 362 -18.02 -9.72 -16.73
CA GLU A 362 -19.44 -9.35 -16.71
C GLU A 362 -20.21 -9.86 -17.94
N GLU A 363 -19.53 -10.23 -19.03
CA GLU A 363 -20.12 -10.60 -20.32
C GLU A 363 -19.97 -12.10 -20.68
N GLY A 364 -20.74 -12.97 -20.03
CA GLY A 364 -20.98 -14.36 -20.48
C GLY A 364 -20.04 -15.44 -19.95
N ASP A 365 -20.07 -16.63 -20.57
CA ASP A 365 -19.35 -17.86 -20.15
C ASP A 365 -17.80 -17.79 -20.29
N ALA A 366 -17.23 -16.62 -20.62
CA ALA A 366 -15.78 -16.46 -20.74
C ALA A 366 -15.14 -16.38 -19.35
N GLN A 367 -13.96 -17.00 -19.18
CA GLN A 367 -13.19 -16.85 -17.95
C GLN A 367 -12.68 -15.41 -17.83
N PRO A 368 -12.77 -14.77 -16.64
CA PRO A 368 -12.18 -13.46 -16.39
C PRO A 368 -10.72 -13.39 -16.83
N LEU A 369 -10.28 -12.25 -17.39
CA LEU A 369 -8.90 -12.07 -17.83
C LEU A 369 -7.89 -12.22 -16.66
N GLN A 370 -8.29 -11.89 -15.44
CA GLN A 370 -7.46 -12.06 -14.25
C GLN A 370 -7.08 -13.53 -14.01
N ASP A 371 -7.99 -14.47 -14.29
CA ASP A 371 -7.75 -15.91 -14.13
C ASP A 371 -6.78 -16.47 -15.19
N GLN A 372 -6.48 -15.67 -16.21
CA GLN A 372 -5.57 -16.02 -17.30
C GLN A 372 -4.19 -15.39 -17.12
N MET A 373 -3.94 -14.63 -16.06
CA MET A 373 -2.63 -14.01 -15.85
C MET A 373 -1.58 -15.03 -15.42
N THR A 374 -0.34 -14.85 -15.88
CA THR A 374 0.83 -15.46 -15.23
C THR A 374 1.11 -14.78 -13.89
N ASP A 375 1.93 -15.39 -13.02
CA ASP A 375 2.28 -14.79 -11.72
C ASP A 375 2.85 -13.37 -11.86
N ASP A 376 3.75 -13.15 -12.83
CA ASP A 376 4.38 -11.84 -13.07
C ASP A 376 3.36 -10.80 -13.58
N GLU A 377 2.39 -11.22 -14.40
CA GLU A 377 1.29 -10.38 -14.90
C GLU A 377 0.31 -10.02 -13.77
N ALA A 378 -0.01 -10.99 -12.92
CA ALA A 378 -0.85 -10.79 -11.75
C ALA A 378 -0.18 -9.81 -10.77
N ASP A 379 1.11 -9.97 -10.49
CA ASP A 379 1.88 -9.03 -9.67
C ASP A 379 1.86 -7.61 -10.25
N ALA A 380 2.05 -7.45 -11.56
CA ALA A 380 1.95 -6.15 -12.23
C ALA A 380 0.55 -5.53 -12.09
N PHE A 381 -0.50 -6.33 -12.24
CA PHE A 381 -1.88 -5.92 -12.05
C PHE A 381 -2.17 -5.48 -10.60
N GLU A 382 -1.71 -6.26 -9.63
CA GLU A 382 -1.87 -5.97 -8.20
C GLU A 382 -1.16 -4.68 -7.80
N ASN A 383 0.05 -4.45 -8.31
CA ASN A 383 0.82 -3.23 -8.05
C ASN A 383 0.10 -1.96 -8.55
N CYS A 384 -0.82 -2.08 -9.51
CA CYS A 384 -1.67 -0.97 -9.96
C CYS A 384 -2.83 -0.66 -8.99
N HIS A 385 -3.14 -1.57 -8.07
CA HIS A 385 -4.25 -1.44 -7.12
C HIS A 385 -3.79 -1.27 -5.66
N ILE A 386 -2.47 -1.32 -5.43
CA ILE A 386 -1.88 -1.20 -4.08
C ILE A 386 -1.32 0.20 -3.86
N GLN A 387 -1.70 0.79 -2.74
CA GLN A 387 -1.23 2.11 -2.34
C GLN A 387 -0.89 2.13 -0.85
N ILE A 388 0.12 2.91 -0.47
CA ILE A 388 0.59 3.04 0.91
C ILE A 388 0.36 4.48 1.39
N TYR A 389 -0.36 4.59 2.50
CA TYR A 389 -0.78 5.84 3.11
C TYR A 389 -0.20 5.97 4.51
N CYS A 390 0.11 7.19 4.91
CA CYS A 390 0.46 7.52 6.29
C CYS A 390 -0.48 8.59 6.83
N LEU A 391 -1.18 8.30 7.92
CA LEU A 391 -1.97 9.28 8.67
C LEU A 391 -1.10 9.82 9.81
N SER A 392 -0.89 11.14 9.84
CA SER A 392 -0.14 11.81 10.93
C SER A 392 -0.55 13.27 11.10
N ARG A 393 -0.26 13.86 12.28
CA ARG A 393 -0.55 15.27 12.60
C ARG A 393 0.38 16.25 11.91
N VAL A 394 1.66 15.90 11.96
CA VAL A 394 2.71 16.70 11.35
C VAL A 394 2.83 16.18 9.94
N GLY A 395 2.36 16.98 8.97
CA GLY A 395 2.68 16.69 7.58
C GLY A 395 4.18 16.45 7.46
N PRO A 396 4.63 15.36 6.80
CA PRO A 396 6.05 15.05 6.68
C PRO A 396 6.72 16.33 6.21
N SER A 397 7.52 16.94 7.09
CA SER A 397 7.98 18.32 6.97
C SER A 397 8.50 18.49 5.56
N THR A 398 7.73 19.18 4.72
CA THR A 398 7.85 19.20 3.25
C THR A 398 9.22 18.73 2.79
N CYS A 399 9.38 17.42 2.60
CA CYS A 399 10.35 16.94 1.63
C CYS A 399 9.71 17.42 0.32
N SER A 400 10.05 18.67 -0.04
CA SER A 400 9.35 19.42 -1.06
C SER A 400 9.31 18.55 -2.31
N PRO A 401 8.14 18.28 -2.89
CA PRO A 401 8.06 17.68 -4.22
C PRO A 401 8.79 18.52 -5.28
N ASP A 402 9.06 19.79 -4.97
CA ASP A 402 9.71 20.78 -5.84
C ASP A 402 11.22 20.58 -6.09
N ALA A 403 11.74 19.36 -6.00
CA ALA A 403 12.91 19.00 -6.80
C ALA A 403 12.51 18.65 -8.25
N GLU A 404 11.23 18.43 -8.55
CA GLU A 404 10.72 18.40 -9.92
C GLU A 404 9.44 19.23 -10.07
N GLY A 405 9.45 20.14 -11.04
CA GLY A 405 8.53 21.27 -11.13
C GLY A 405 7.07 20.89 -11.34
N GLY A 406 6.24 21.07 -10.31
CA GLY A 406 4.79 21.02 -10.38
C GLY A 406 4.16 22.40 -10.18
N GLY A 407 4.27 23.28 -11.18
CA GLY A 407 3.52 24.52 -11.19
C GLY A 407 2.02 24.24 -11.11
N LYS A 408 1.34 24.82 -10.11
CA LYS A 408 -0.13 24.91 -10.08
C LYS A 408 -0.59 25.58 -11.39
N ARG A 409 -1.01 24.79 -12.38
CA ARG A 409 -1.78 25.31 -13.52
C ARG A 409 -3.15 25.70 -12.98
N SER A 410 -3.32 26.99 -12.75
CA SER A 410 -4.64 27.60 -12.72
C SER A 410 -5.32 27.33 -14.06
N VAL A 411 -6.48 26.68 -14.02
CA VAL A 411 -7.43 26.69 -15.13
C VAL A 411 -7.89 28.13 -15.30
N ALA A 412 -7.20 28.87 -16.17
CA ALA A 412 -7.61 30.18 -16.61
C ALA A 412 -8.54 30.00 -17.82
N ASP A 413 -9.80 30.29 -17.54
CA ASP A 413 -10.83 30.80 -18.43
C ASP A 413 -10.30 31.34 -19.78
N SER A 414 -10.76 30.73 -20.87
CA SER A 414 -10.68 31.33 -22.21
C SER A 414 -12.09 31.49 -22.76
N SER A 415 -12.77 32.51 -22.27
CA SER A 415 -13.94 33.08 -22.93
C SER A 415 -13.95 34.60 -22.81
N ASP A 416 -13.19 35.28 -23.67
CA ASP A 416 -13.38 36.71 -23.93
C ASP A 416 -13.32 36.96 -25.45
N GLY A 417 -14.52 36.98 -26.05
CA GLY A 417 -14.78 37.60 -27.33
C GLY A 417 -14.91 39.14 -27.16
N PRO A 418 -14.72 39.93 -28.23
CA PRO A 418 -14.65 41.38 -28.12
C PRO A 418 -16.04 41.99 -27.84
N GLU A 419 -16.16 42.69 -26.70
CA GLU A 419 -17.30 43.51 -26.34
C GLU A 419 -17.50 44.70 -27.30
N ASP A 420 -18.69 44.75 -27.89
CA ASP A 420 -19.22 45.88 -28.65
C ASP A 420 -19.96 46.83 -27.70
N ARG A 421 -19.30 47.94 -27.29
CA ARG A 421 -19.87 48.95 -26.38
C ARG A 421 -20.92 49.81 -27.09
N LYS A 422 -22.21 49.57 -26.85
CA LYS A 422 -23.27 50.58 -27.03
C LYS A 422 -23.71 51.19 -25.70
N ARG A 423 -23.37 52.47 -25.53
CA ARG A 423 -23.95 53.38 -24.52
C ARG A 423 -25.45 53.57 -24.77
N ILE A 424 -26.27 53.35 -23.75
CA ILE A 424 -27.58 54.00 -23.63
C ILE A 424 -27.59 54.76 -22.31
N ARG A 425 -27.72 56.09 -22.41
CA ARG A 425 -28.15 56.97 -21.31
C ARG A 425 -29.67 57.09 -21.39
N SER A 426 -30.26 57.12 -20.21
CA SER A 426 -31.66 57.33 -19.91
C SER A 426 -32.26 58.59 -20.53
N SER A 427 -33.52 58.47 -20.92
CA SER A 427 -34.60 59.45 -20.69
C SER A 427 -35.87 58.66 -20.43
#